data_AF-A0A9N8JVV0-F1
#
_entry.id   AF-A0A9N8JVV0-F1
#
_cell.length_a   1.000
_cell.length_b   1.000
_cell.length_c   1.000
_cell.angle_alpha   90.00
_cell.angle_beta   90.00
_cell.angle_gamma   90.00
#
_symmetry.space_group_name_H-M   'P 1'
#
loop_
_entity.id
_entity.type
_entity.pdbx_description
1 polymer ?
#
loop_
_entity_poly.entity_id
_entity_poly.type
_entity_poly.pdbx_seq_one_letter_code
_entity_poly.pdbx_strand_id
1 'polypeptide(L)'
;MTNAICRPLVVRESTISAIDWTAFFLNGTALELAAGTTHNLDLQADVHSTAFLKWCFKADSVTSLEMKMTFSEGYESEPRSYPFFRTKNDRLDWKSGHLIGPYDKVVLDLPANQVVTYEPFWFRTFRIMRIELSVGAVSLSLQSFTATQTNYPLAVKASWDDTSDEDGAEIWDVSVRTMRNCMFDGYSDCPFYEQLQ
;
A
#
# COMPACT_ATOMS: atom_id res chain seq x y z
N MET A 1 -8.04 4.05 15.72
CA MET A 1 -7.28 4.32 14.48
C MET A 1 -8.04 3.66 13.34
N THR A 2 -8.19 4.33 12.22
CA THR A 2 -8.90 3.79 11.04
C THR A 2 -7.90 3.06 10.16
N ASN A 3 -8.30 1.97 9.52
CA ASN A 3 -7.44 1.30 8.53
C ASN A 3 -7.65 1.92 7.16
N ALA A 4 -6.56 2.12 6.41
CA ALA A 4 -6.64 2.46 5.00
C ALA A 4 -7.16 1.25 4.22
N ILE A 5 -8.23 1.45 3.45
CA ILE A 5 -8.80 0.42 2.58
C ILE A 5 -7.92 0.33 1.34
N CYS A 6 -7.37 -0.87 1.09
CA CYS A 6 -6.55 -1.17 -0.08
C CYS A 6 -7.24 -2.26 -0.90
N ARG A 7 -7.27 -2.12 -2.22
CA ARG A 7 -7.91 -3.08 -3.13
C ARG A 7 -6.94 -3.49 -4.22
N PRO A 8 -6.99 -4.73 -4.74
CA PRO A 8 -6.24 -5.09 -5.93
C PRO A 8 -6.62 -4.18 -7.11
N LEU A 9 -5.65 -3.49 -7.68
CA LEU A 9 -5.78 -2.72 -8.91
C LEU A 9 -5.48 -3.61 -10.12
N VAL A 10 -4.39 -4.38 -10.06
CA VAL A 10 -4.02 -5.33 -11.10
C VAL A 10 -3.23 -6.49 -10.50
N VAL A 11 -3.55 -7.72 -10.94
CA VAL A 11 -2.74 -8.91 -10.68
C VAL A 11 -1.86 -9.14 -11.91
N ARG A 12 -0.56 -8.97 -11.76
CA ARG A 12 0.41 -9.07 -12.86
C ARG A 12 0.90 -10.51 -13.06
N GLU A 13 1.12 -11.21 -11.96
CA GLU A 13 1.55 -12.60 -11.93
C GLU A 13 0.98 -13.24 -10.68
N SER A 14 0.26 -14.35 -10.81
CA SER A 14 -0.25 -15.08 -9.65
C SER A 14 -0.87 -16.40 -10.07
N THR A 15 -0.74 -17.43 -9.24
CA THR A 15 -1.57 -18.64 -9.34
C THR A 15 -2.94 -18.48 -8.66
N ILE A 16 -3.12 -17.41 -7.88
CA ILE A 16 -4.37 -17.07 -7.17
C ILE A 16 -5.22 -16.16 -8.04
N SER A 17 -6.54 -16.38 -8.05
CA SER A 17 -7.45 -15.58 -8.87
C SER A 17 -7.55 -14.14 -8.36
N ALA A 18 -7.86 -13.19 -9.26
CA ALA A 18 -8.10 -11.80 -8.86
C ALA A 18 -9.29 -11.65 -7.89
N ILE A 19 -10.28 -12.56 -7.96
CA ILE A 19 -11.43 -12.59 -7.07
C ILE A 19 -10.98 -12.96 -5.65
N ASP A 20 -10.12 -13.97 -5.51
CA ASP A 20 -9.61 -14.40 -4.21
C ASP A 20 -8.69 -13.34 -3.59
N TRP A 21 -7.83 -12.70 -4.38
CA TRP A 21 -7.08 -11.53 -3.93
C TRP A 21 -7.98 -10.41 -3.42
N THR A 22 -9.08 -10.14 -4.14
CA THR A 22 -10.05 -9.13 -3.72
C THR A 22 -10.73 -9.51 -2.41
N ALA A 23 -11.12 -10.79 -2.26
CA ALA A 23 -11.70 -11.31 -1.03
C ALA A 23 -10.71 -11.26 0.17
N PHE A 24 -9.41 -11.48 -0.07
CA PHE A 24 -8.39 -11.30 0.96
C PHE A 24 -8.32 -9.86 1.47
N PHE A 25 -8.14 -8.89 0.56
CA PHE A 25 -7.94 -7.50 0.96
C PHE A 25 -9.20 -6.80 1.49
N LEU A 26 -10.38 -7.16 0.97
CA LEU A 26 -11.64 -6.52 1.38
C LEU A 26 -12.37 -7.25 2.50
N ASN A 27 -12.28 -8.58 2.54
CA ASN A 27 -13.09 -9.41 3.43
C ASN A 27 -12.23 -10.17 4.47
N GLY A 28 -10.90 -10.11 4.39
CA GLY A 28 -10.00 -10.81 5.30
C GLY A 28 -9.99 -12.33 5.11
N THR A 29 -10.33 -12.83 3.91
CA THR A 29 -10.29 -14.26 3.62
C THR A 29 -8.85 -14.71 3.38
N ALA A 30 -8.29 -15.56 4.25
CA ALA A 30 -6.92 -16.05 4.12
C ALA A 30 -6.67 -16.75 2.77
N LEU A 31 -5.44 -16.64 2.26
CA LEU A 31 -5.01 -17.24 0.99
C LEU A 31 -3.95 -18.29 1.21
N GLU A 32 -4.06 -19.42 0.52
CA GLU A 32 -3.00 -20.42 0.46
C GLU A 32 -2.11 -20.17 -0.76
N LEU A 33 -0.84 -19.87 -0.52
CA LEU A 33 0.18 -19.66 -1.54
C LEU A 33 0.99 -20.94 -1.70
N ALA A 34 1.01 -21.49 -2.91
CA ALA A 34 1.65 -22.78 -3.19
C ALA A 34 3.19 -22.68 -3.14
N ALA A 35 3.85 -23.79 -2.81
CA ALA A 35 5.32 -23.86 -2.83
C ALA A 35 5.91 -23.44 -4.18
N GLY A 36 6.98 -22.64 -4.14
CA GLY A 36 7.73 -22.22 -5.33
C GLY A 36 7.00 -21.24 -6.26
N THR A 37 5.82 -20.72 -5.89
CA THR A 37 5.10 -19.74 -6.71
C THR A 37 5.57 -18.32 -6.41
N THR A 38 5.42 -17.45 -7.42
CA THR A 38 5.59 -16.00 -7.28
C THR A 38 4.25 -15.30 -7.50
N HIS A 39 4.01 -14.22 -6.74
CA HIS A 39 2.82 -13.40 -6.84
C HIS A 39 3.24 -11.93 -6.93
N ASN A 40 2.77 -11.24 -7.95
CA ASN A 40 3.00 -9.83 -8.21
C ASN A 40 1.67 -9.14 -8.47
N LEU A 41 1.34 -8.16 -7.63
CA LEU A 41 0.10 -7.41 -7.72
C LEU A 41 0.30 -5.97 -7.28
N ASP A 42 -0.45 -5.07 -7.90
CA ASP A 42 -0.52 -3.67 -7.48
C ASP A 42 -1.84 -3.46 -6.74
N LEU A 43 -1.75 -2.88 -5.55
CA LEU A 43 -2.87 -2.44 -4.74
C LEU A 43 -3.08 -0.94 -4.90
N GLN A 44 -4.33 -0.51 -4.83
CA GLN A 44 -4.74 0.89 -4.75
C GLN A 44 -5.43 1.14 -3.40
N ALA A 45 -4.95 2.14 -2.67
CA ALA A 45 -5.65 2.68 -1.52
C ALA A 45 -6.82 3.58 -1.97
N ASP A 46 -7.93 3.59 -1.23
CA ASP A 46 -9.13 4.41 -1.55
C ASP A 46 -8.84 5.92 -1.58
N VAL A 47 -7.85 6.38 -0.80
CA VAL A 47 -7.29 7.75 -0.82
C VAL A 47 -5.76 7.71 -0.72
N HIS A 48 -5.08 8.86 -0.85
CA HIS A 48 -3.67 8.95 -0.48
C HIS A 48 -3.52 8.75 1.03
N SER A 49 -2.79 7.73 1.46
CA SER A 49 -2.79 7.25 2.84
C SER A 49 -1.38 7.10 3.40
N THR A 50 -1.24 7.38 4.69
CA THR A 50 -0.01 7.14 5.46
C THR A 50 -0.31 6.14 6.57
N ALA A 51 0.36 4.98 6.54
CA ALA A 51 -0.01 3.85 7.41
C ALA A 51 1.18 2.96 7.79
N PHE A 52 1.08 2.33 8.97
CA PHE A 52 1.87 1.15 9.31
C PHE A 52 1.27 -0.09 8.66
N LEU A 53 2.13 -0.90 8.03
CA LEU A 53 1.72 -2.05 7.22
C LEU A 53 2.06 -3.35 7.93
N LYS A 54 1.04 -4.09 8.33
CA LYS A 54 1.18 -5.35 9.04
C LYS A 54 0.74 -6.52 8.17
N TRP A 55 1.59 -7.53 8.08
CA TRP A 55 1.37 -8.77 7.34
C TRP A 55 1.50 -9.96 8.28
N CYS A 56 0.58 -10.92 8.16
CA CYS A 56 0.62 -12.16 8.93
C CYS A 56 0.67 -13.37 8.00
N PHE A 57 1.62 -14.26 8.23
CA PHE A 57 1.80 -15.49 7.48
C PHE A 57 1.89 -16.70 8.40
N LYS A 58 1.52 -17.88 7.92
CA LYS A 58 1.68 -19.14 8.66
C LYS A 58 1.96 -20.28 7.69
N ALA A 59 2.88 -21.17 8.05
CA ALA A 59 3.14 -22.41 7.31
C ALA A 59 3.03 -23.62 8.24
N ASP A 60 2.65 -24.78 7.71
CA ASP A 60 2.55 -26.02 8.49
C ASP A 60 3.92 -26.68 8.72
N SER A 61 4.93 -26.29 7.94
CA SER A 61 6.32 -26.74 8.04
C SER A 61 7.27 -25.57 7.82
N VAL A 62 8.54 -25.75 8.20
CA VAL A 62 9.56 -24.71 8.08
C VAL A 62 9.75 -24.33 6.62
N THR A 63 9.66 -23.04 6.32
CA THR A 63 9.85 -22.47 4.98
C THR A 63 10.30 -21.01 5.08
N SER A 64 10.52 -20.39 3.94
CA SER A 64 10.79 -18.96 3.85
C SER A 64 9.87 -18.27 2.84
N LEU A 65 9.74 -16.96 3.00
CA LEU A 65 9.02 -16.08 2.09
C LEU A 65 9.89 -14.85 1.84
N GLU A 66 10.21 -14.58 0.56
CA GLU A 66 10.72 -13.27 0.19
C GLU A 66 9.54 -12.36 -0.16
N MET A 67 9.52 -11.17 0.43
CA MET A 67 8.52 -10.15 0.16
C MET A 67 9.19 -8.82 -0.16
N LYS A 68 8.78 -8.21 -1.27
CA LYS A 68 9.14 -6.84 -1.64
C LYS A 68 7.88 -6.01 -1.83
N MET A 69 7.87 -4.81 -1.26
CA MET A 69 6.78 -3.84 -1.38
C MET A 69 7.31 -2.53 -1.90
N THR A 70 6.83 -2.08 -3.07
CA THR A 70 7.19 -0.76 -3.64
C THR A 70 6.02 0.19 -3.47
N PHE A 71 6.28 1.39 -2.95
CA PHE A 71 5.25 2.38 -2.62
C PHE A 71 5.31 3.54 -3.60
N SER A 72 4.16 4.09 -3.98
CA SER A 72 4.10 5.30 -4.81
C SER A 72 2.82 6.10 -4.61
N GLU A 73 2.89 7.40 -4.88
CA GLU A 73 1.71 8.27 -4.99
C GLU A 73 0.90 8.02 -6.28
N GLY A 74 1.46 7.29 -7.24
CA GLY A 74 0.79 6.90 -8.47
C GLY A 74 1.78 6.47 -9.56
N TYR A 75 1.25 6.03 -10.70
CA TYR A 75 2.07 5.74 -11.86
C TYR A 75 2.65 7.02 -12.47
N GLU A 76 3.85 6.87 -13.04
CA GLU A 76 4.56 7.92 -13.77
C GLU A 76 4.72 7.49 -15.23
N SER A 77 4.52 8.40 -16.17
CA SER A 77 4.81 8.14 -17.58
C SER A 77 6.31 7.98 -17.79
N GLU A 78 6.71 7.32 -18.89
CA GLU A 78 8.12 7.24 -19.29
C GLU A 78 8.76 8.65 -19.26
N PRO A 79 9.78 8.88 -18.42
CA PRO A 79 10.39 10.18 -18.24
C PRO A 79 11.08 10.65 -19.53
N ARG A 80 10.91 11.92 -19.87
CA ARG A 80 11.63 12.54 -21.01
C ARG A 80 13.16 12.51 -20.80
N SER A 81 13.59 12.56 -19.53
CA SER A 81 14.98 12.43 -19.10
C SER A 81 15.00 11.97 -17.63
N TYR A 82 15.20 10.67 -17.39
CA TYR A 82 15.34 10.11 -16.05
C TYR A 82 16.67 10.54 -15.41
N PRO A 83 16.74 10.88 -14.10
CA PRO A 83 15.66 10.89 -13.11
C PRO A 83 14.98 12.26 -12.89
N PHE A 84 15.36 13.31 -13.62
CA PHE A 84 15.03 14.69 -13.24
C PHE A 84 13.64 15.17 -13.71
N PHE A 85 13.17 14.74 -14.88
CA PHE A 85 11.89 15.21 -15.43
C PHE A 85 10.86 14.08 -15.47
N ARG A 86 10.18 13.91 -14.33
CA ARG A 86 9.06 12.96 -14.20
C ARG A 86 7.82 13.54 -14.86
N THR A 87 7.19 12.77 -15.74
CA THR A 87 5.89 13.13 -16.34
C THR A 87 4.82 12.32 -15.65
N LYS A 88 3.78 13.01 -15.22
CA LYS A 88 2.93 12.58 -14.12
C LYS A 88 1.48 12.87 -14.52
N ASN A 89 0.98 12.14 -15.54
CA ASN A 89 -0.38 12.28 -16.09
C ASN A 89 -1.40 11.50 -15.25
N ASP A 90 -2.10 10.52 -15.84
CA ASP A 90 -2.99 9.63 -15.11
C ASP A 90 -2.20 8.78 -14.10
N ARG A 91 -2.44 9.06 -12.82
CA ARG A 91 -1.80 8.41 -11.67
C ARG A 91 -2.23 6.95 -11.50
N LEU A 92 -3.24 6.48 -12.24
CA LEU A 92 -3.76 5.10 -12.19
C LEU A 92 -3.48 4.31 -13.47
N ASP A 93 -2.79 4.89 -14.47
CA ASP A 93 -2.45 4.19 -15.71
C ASP A 93 -1.33 3.16 -15.46
N TRP A 94 -1.73 1.98 -15.00
CA TRP A 94 -0.84 0.85 -14.75
C TRP A 94 -0.37 0.15 -16.03
N LYS A 95 -1.02 0.43 -17.18
CA LYS A 95 -0.75 -0.23 -18.47
C LYS A 95 0.45 0.39 -19.16
N SER A 96 0.51 1.73 -19.20
CA SER A 96 1.62 2.46 -19.83
C SER A 96 2.56 3.12 -18.83
N GLY A 97 2.10 3.32 -17.59
CA GLY A 97 2.88 3.95 -16.55
C GLY A 97 3.81 3.01 -15.79
N HIS A 98 4.86 3.59 -15.23
CA HIS A 98 5.84 2.95 -14.38
C HIS A 98 5.53 3.25 -12.92
N LEU A 99 5.59 2.22 -12.08
CA LEU A 99 5.51 2.41 -10.63
C LEU A 99 6.91 2.63 -10.08
N ILE A 100 7.19 3.86 -9.67
CA ILE A 100 8.50 4.29 -9.18
C ILE A 100 8.33 4.83 -7.76
N GLY A 101 9.18 4.38 -6.85
CA GLY A 101 9.22 4.87 -5.47
C GLY A 101 10.07 4.00 -4.55
N PRO A 102 10.14 4.34 -3.25
CA PRO A 102 10.88 3.58 -2.26
C PRO A 102 10.26 2.20 -2.09
N TYR A 103 11.08 1.23 -1.70
CA TYR A 103 10.61 -0.13 -1.44
C TYR A 103 11.23 -0.69 -0.16
N ASP A 104 10.50 -1.61 0.44
CA ASP A 104 11.00 -2.50 1.47
C ASP A 104 11.17 -3.90 0.89
N LYS A 105 12.25 -4.59 1.26
CA LYS A 105 12.48 -5.99 0.91
C LYS A 105 12.89 -6.76 2.16
N VAL A 106 12.23 -7.87 2.42
CA VAL A 106 12.45 -8.72 3.59
C VAL A 106 12.40 -10.20 3.18
N VAL A 107 13.21 -11.02 3.84
CA VAL A 107 13.09 -12.47 3.82
C VAL A 107 12.60 -12.89 5.20
N LEU A 108 11.47 -13.58 5.25
CA LEU A 108 10.87 -14.08 6.47
C LEU A 108 11.12 -15.58 6.57
N ASP A 109 11.67 -16.03 7.69
CA ASP A 109 11.71 -17.44 8.05
C ASP A 109 10.43 -17.79 8.80
N LEU A 110 9.69 -18.78 8.31
CA LEU A 110 8.43 -19.23 8.88
C LEU A 110 8.65 -20.55 9.62
N PRO A 111 8.62 -20.56 10.97
CA PRO A 111 8.62 -21.80 11.73
C PRO A 111 7.30 -22.56 11.54
N ALA A 112 7.38 -23.88 11.64
CA ALA A 112 6.23 -24.77 11.51
C ALA A 112 5.13 -24.43 12.52
N ASN A 113 3.88 -24.31 12.03
CA ASN A 113 2.67 -24.08 12.81
C ASN A 113 2.64 -22.78 13.63
N GLN A 114 3.47 -21.80 13.29
CA GLN A 114 3.49 -20.49 13.96
C GLN A 114 3.09 -19.36 13.00
N VAL A 115 2.39 -18.36 13.54
CA VAL A 115 2.09 -17.13 12.81
C VAL A 115 3.30 -16.20 12.91
N VAL A 116 3.87 -15.85 11.76
CA VAL A 116 4.91 -14.83 11.64
C VAL A 116 4.26 -13.52 11.24
N THR A 117 4.55 -12.46 12.00
CA THR A 117 4.10 -11.10 11.71
C THR A 117 5.27 -10.26 11.22
N TYR A 118 5.07 -9.56 10.11
CA TYR A 118 5.99 -8.53 9.65
C TYR A 118 5.28 -7.17 9.70
N GLU A 119 5.91 -6.22 10.39
CA GLU A 119 5.49 -4.81 10.45
C GLU A 119 6.77 -3.94 10.46
N PRO A 120 6.98 -3.04 9.48
CA PRO A 120 8.15 -2.20 9.44
C PRO A 120 8.10 -1.14 10.55
N PHE A 121 9.26 -0.73 11.06
CA PHE A 121 9.36 0.30 12.10
C PHE A 121 8.92 1.69 11.65
N TRP A 122 8.81 1.93 10.34
CA TRP A 122 8.41 3.21 9.78
C TRP A 122 7.16 3.04 8.93
N PHE A 123 6.26 4.00 9.02
CA PHE A 123 5.09 4.04 8.18
C PHE A 123 5.47 4.23 6.70
N ARG A 124 4.51 3.96 5.82
CA ARG A 124 4.63 4.26 4.39
C ARG A 124 3.47 5.15 3.98
N THR A 125 3.78 6.09 3.10
CA THR A 125 2.77 6.89 2.43
C THR A 125 2.61 6.38 1.01
N PHE A 126 1.38 6.18 0.57
CA PHE A 126 1.10 5.59 -0.74
C PHE A 126 -0.33 5.89 -1.20
N ARG A 127 -0.49 5.91 -2.52
CA ARG A 127 -1.76 5.67 -3.21
C ARG A 127 -1.76 4.28 -3.85
N ILE A 128 -0.62 3.87 -4.39
CA ILE A 128 -0.39 2.59 -5.04
C ILE A 128 0.74 1.86 -4.32
N MET A 129 0.58 0.54 -4.14
CA MET A 129 1.58 -0.34 -3.56
C MET A 129 1.74 -1.58 -4.43
N ARG A 130 2.95 -1.85 -4.94
CA ARG A 130 3.27 -3.14 -5.57
C ARG A 130 3.74 -4.11 -4.52
N ILE A 131 3.19 -5.32 -4.53
CA ILE A 131 3.62 -6.42 -3.68
C ILE A 131 4.16 -7.52 -4.57
N GLU A 132 5.36 -7.99 -4.23
CA GLU A 132 6.05 -9.10 -4.88
C GLU A 132 6.34 -10.14 -3.78
N LEU A 133 5.75 -11.32 -3.90
CA LEU A 133 5.91 -12.45 -2.98
C LEU A 133 6.55 -13.62 -3.72
N SER A 134 7.60 -14.21 -3.16
CA SER A 134 8.20 -15.45 -3.66
C SER A 134 8.19 -16.50 -2.56
N VAL A 135 7.35 -17.52 -2.74
CA VAL A 135 7.12 -18.60 -1.76
C VAL A 135 8.26 -19.61 -1.83
N GLY A 136 8.77 -20.02 -0.68
CA GLY A 136 9.81 -21.05 -0.55
C GLY A 136 9.34 -22.46 -0.92
N ALA A 137 10.06 -23.46 -0.42
CA ALA A 137 9.87 -24.86 -0.79
C ALA A 137 8.58 -25.50 -0.23
N VAL A 138 7.90 -24.84 0.71
CA VAL A 138 6.62 -25.29 1.27
C VAL A 138 5.58 -24.19 1.10
N SER A 139 4.35 -24.61 0.77
CA SER A 139 3.18 -23.75 0.74
C SER A 139 2.98 -23.05 2.08
N LEU A 140 2.45 -21.84 2.04
CA LEU A 140 2.14 -21.05 3.22
C LEU A 140 0.84 -20.30 3.04
N SER A 141 0.22 -19.98 4.16
CA SER A 141 -1.00 -19.20 4.24
C SER A 141 -0.66 -17.72 4.51
N LEU A 142 -1.21 -16.83 3.70
CA LEU A 142 -1.28 -15.40 3.97
C LEU A 142 -2.57 -15.14 4.75
N GLN A 143 -2.42 -14.86 6.04
CA GLN A 143 -3.51 -14.83 7.02
C GLN A 143 -4.21 -13.48 7.05
N SER A 144 -3.45 -12.38 7.07
CA SER A 144 -4.03 -11.04 7.09
C SER A 144 -3.07 -9.97 6.62
N PHE A 145 -3.67 -8.87 6.17
CA PHE A 145 -3.02 -7.60 5.88
C PHE A 145 -3.76 -6.50 6.62
N THR A 146 -3.04 -5.53 7.17
CA THR A 146 -3.62 -4.35 7.78
C THR A 146 -2.76 -3.13 7.48
N ALA A 147 -3.39 -2.07 6.99
CA ALA A 147 -2.77 -0.75 6.83
C ALA A 147 -3.35 0.22 7.85
N THR A 148 -2.75 0.30 9.05
CA THR A 148 -3.25 1.15 10.13
C THR A 148 -2.80 2.59 9.89
N GLN A 149 -3.77 3.48 9.65
CA GLN A 149 -3.49 4.87 9.33
C GLN A 149 -2.86 5.59 10.53
N THR A 150 -1.81 6.37 10.27
CA THR A 150 -1.04 7.08 11.28
C THR A 150 -0.83 8.55 10.89
N ASN A 151 -1.28 9.44 11.75
CA ASN A 151 -1.21 10.89 11.61
C ASN A 151 -1.31 11.54 13.00
N TYR A 152 -0.98 12.82 13.11
CA TYR A 152 -1.44 13.64 14.23
C TYR A 152 -2.98 13.60 14.32
N PRO A 153 -3.57 13.49 15.52
CA PRO A 153 -5.02 13.45 15.71
C PRO A 153 -5.66 14.84 15.48
N LEU A 154 -5.70 15.27 14.21
CA LEU A 154 -6.27 16.54 13.79
C LEU A 154 -7.79 16.56 14.04
N ALA A 155 -8.23 17.39 15.00
CA ALA A 155 -9.64 17.69 15.22
C ALA A 155 -10.09 18.79 14.24
N VAL A 156 -10.77 18.39 13.17
CA VAL A 156 -11.35 19.32 12.19
C VAL A 156 -12.57 20.01 12.84
N LYS A 157 -12.48 21.33 13.03
CA LYS A 157 -13.53 22.13 13.71
C LYS A 157 -14.44 22.91 12.75
N ALA A 158 -14.05 23.01 11.48
CA ALA A 158 -14.80 23.71 10.45
C ALA A 158 -15.40 22.72 9.46
N SER A 159 -16.42 23.16 8.74
CA SER A 159 -17.06 22.41 7.65
C SER A 159 -17.26 23.35 6.46
N TRP A 160 -17.29 22.78 5.27
CA TRP A 160 -17.61 23.46 4.03
C TRP A 160 -18.85 22.79 3.41
N ASP A 161 -19.88 23.57 3.09
CA ASP A 161 -21.15 23.10 2.52
C ASP A 161 -21.76 24.19 1.64
N ASP A 162 -21.05 24.54 0.56
CA ASP A 162 -21.57 25.43 -0.47
C ASP A 162 -22.15 24.61 -1.62
N THR A 163 -23.47 24.40 -1.60
CA THR A 163 -24.19 23.67 -2.65
C THR A 163 -24.15 24.32 -4.03
N SER A 164 -23.68 25.57 -4.15
CA SER A 164 -23.50 26.24 -5.45
C SER A 164 -22.12 26.00 -6.08
N ASP A 165 -21.18 25.44 -5.31
CA ASP A 165 -19.84 25.05 -5.74
C ASP A 165 -19.76 23.53 -5.87
N GLU A 166 -19.91 23.02 -7.10
CA GLU A 166 -19.96 21.57 -7.38
C GLU A 166 -18.68 20.83 -6.94
N ASP A 167 -17.52 21.50 -6.93
CA ASP A 167 -16.22 20.90 -6.59
C ASP A 167 -15.81 21.19 -5.13
N GLY A 168 -16.47 22.14 -4.45
CA GLY A 168 -16.03 22.69 -3.17
C GLY A 168 -15.89 21.64 -2.06
N ALA A 169 -16.80 20.67 -2.01
CA ALA A 169 -16.74 19.57 -1.05
C ALA A 169 -15.52 18.67 -1.29
N GLU A 170 -15.20 18.34 -2.54
CA GLU A 170 -14.05 17.49 -2.88
C GLU A 170 -12.72 18.22 -2.61
N ILE A 171 -12.66 19.52 -2.93
CA ILE A 171 -11.50 20.38 -2.63
C ILE A 171 -11.26 20.45 -1.12
N TRP A 172 -12.32 20.63 -0.32
CA TRP A 172 -12.24 20.62 1.14
C TRP A 172 -11.68 19.29 1.67
N ASP A 173 -12.21 18.17 1.17
CA ASP A 173 -11.77 16.83 1.58
C ASP A 173 -10.30 16.56 1.24
N VAL A 174 -9.85 16.97 0.04
CA VAL A 174 -8.44 16.89 -0.37
C VAL A 174 -7.58 17.77 0.54
N SER A 175 -8.03 18.98 0.87
CA SER A 175 -7.29 19.92 1.71
C SER A 175 -7.08 19.38 3.13
N VAL A 176 -8.15 18.90 3.76
CA VAL A 176 -8.10 18.28 5.10
C VAL A 176 -7.21 17.03 5.08
N ARG A 177 -7.33 16.18 4.05
CA ARG A 177 -6.51 14.96 3.93
C ARG A 177 -5.03 15.28 3.74
N THR A 178 -4.71 16.30 2.94
CA THR A 178 -3.33 16.75 2.70
C THR A 178 -2.72 17.23 4.01
N MET A 179 -3.43 18.12 4.73
CA MET A 179 -2.99 18.60 6.04
C MET A 179 -2.78 17.44 7.02
N ARG A 180 -3.72 16.49 7.10
CA ARG A 180 -3.60 15.32 7.98
C ARG A 180 -2.40 14.45 7.65
N ASN A 181 -2.12 14.19 6.37
CA ASN A 181 -0.98 13.37 5.98
C ASN A 181 0.35 14.09 6.23
N CYS A 182 0.38 15.43 6.13
CA CYS A 182 1.55 16.27 6.42
C CYS A 182 1.74 16.59 7.92
N MET A 183 0.94 16.00 8.82
CA MET A 183 1.06 16.21 10.26
C MET A 183 1.41 14.90 10.97
N PHE A 184 2.61 14.87 11.56
CA PHE A 184 3.11 13.74 12.35
C PHE A 184 3.36 14.20 13.81
N ASP A 185 4.62 14.31 14.21
CA ASP A 185 5.08 15.01 15.41
C ASP A 185 5.18 16.53 15.18
N GLY A 186 5.45 16.95 13.93
CA GLY A 186 5.39 18.32 13.45
C GLY A 186 4.61 18.46 12.14
N TYR A 187 4.68 19.66 11.55
CA TYR A 187 4.29 19.86 10.16
C TYR A 187 5.43 19.42 9.25
N SER A 188 5.08 18.73 8.18
CA SER A 188 6.02 18.31 7.15
C SER A 188 5.59 18.82 5.78
N ASP A 189 6.57 19.11 4.93
CA ASP A 189 6.39 19.51 3.54
C ASP A 189 5.61 18.46 2.73
N CYS A 190 5.98 17.18 2.86
CA CYS A 190 5.25 16.09 2.25
C CYS A 190 5.41 14.78 3.04
N PRO A 191 4.42 13.87 2.94
CA PRO A 191 4.44 12.62 3.69
C PRO A 191 5.23 11.49 3.00
N PHE A 192 5.67 11.67 1.76
CA PHE A 192 6.21 10.59 0.92
C PHE A 192 7.70 10.70 0.59
N TYR A 193 8.17 11.88 0.17
CA TYR A 193 9.53 12.06 -0.33
C TYR A 193 10.48 12.54 0.77
N GLU A 194 10.40 13.82 1.14
CA GLU A 194 11.38 14.47 2.02
C GLU A 194 11.07 14.27 3.50
N GLN A 195 9.80 14.37 3.90
CA GLN A 195 9.37 14.32 5.31
C GLN A 195 10.10 15.35 6.20
N LEU A 196 10.38 16.54 5.65
CA LEU A 196 11.08 17.63 6.35
C LEU A 196 10.10 18.69 6.83
N GLN A 197 10.49 19.47 7.84
CA GLN A 197 9.72 20.62 8.33
C GLN A 197 10.01 21.89 7.52
#